data_AF-A0A350J006-F1
#
_entry.id   AF-A0A350J006-F1
#
_cell.length_a   1.000
_cell.length_b   1.000
_cell.length_c   1.000
_cell.angle_alpha   90.00
_cell.angle_beta   90.00
_cell.angle_gamma   90.00
#
_symmetry.space_group_name_H-M   'P 1'
#
loop_
_entity.id
_entity.type
_entity.pdbx_description
1 polymer ?
#
loop_
_entity_poly.entity_id
_entity_poly.type
_entity_poly.pdbx_seq_one_letter_code
_entity_poly.pdbx_strand_id
1 'polypeptide(L)'
;VDNQRTPSLAQCQEFKKRSHDGKLTTEYIQETMEAEKPNQKEKLSFTMTEINKYFPKDFTPNKKKDLIIHLLENWAKKKAKDMER
;
A
#
# COMPACT_ATOMS: atom_id res chain seq x y z
N VAL A 1 -23.62 1.08 -1.31
CA VAL A 1 -22.25 1.27 -1.79
C VAL A 1 -21.64 -0.11 -1.93
N ASP A 2 -21.61 -0.62 -3.16
CA ASP A 2 -21.20 -1.98 -3.50
C ASP A 2 -19.68 -2.10 -3.36
N ASN A 3 -19.22 -2.61 -2.22
CA ASN A 3 -17.81 -2.81 -1.91
C ASN A 3 -17.35 -4.09 -2.63
N GLN A 4 -17.13 -4.02 -3.96
CA GLN A 4 -16.60 -5.13 -4.78
C GLN A 4 -15.13 -5.41 -4.42
N ARG A 5 -14.89 -5.86 -3.19
CA ARG A 5 -13.57 -6.28 -2.73
C ARG A 5 -13.47 -7.78 -2.94
N THR A 6 -12.96 -8.20 -4.11
CA THR A 6 -12.57 -9.58 -4.36
C THR A 6 -11.66 -10.07 -3.23
N PRO A 7 -12.02 -11.10 -2.44
CA PRO A 7 -11.20 -11.60 -1.35
C PRO A 7 -9.82 -12.01 -1.86
N SER A 8 -8.79 -11.77 -1.06
CA SER A 8 -7.44 -12.21 -1.40
C SER A 8 -7.35 -13.74 -1.40
N LEU A 9 -6.34 -14.29 -2.09
CA LEU A 9 -6.14 -15.74 -2.17
C LEU A 9 -6.06 -16.40 -0.78
N ALA A 10 -5.36 -15.77 0.17
CA ALA A 10 -5.25 -16.28 1.54
C ALA A 10 -6.60 -16.29 2.27
N GLN A 11 -7.43 -15.26 2.08
CA GLN A 11 -8.77 -15.20 2.66
C GLN A 11 -9.69 -16.26 2.04
N CYS A 12 -9.62 -16.49 0.72
CA CYS A 12 -10.34 -17.59 0.07
C CYS A 12 -9.94 -18.96 0.61
N GLN A 13 -8.64 -19.18 0.86
CA GLN A 13 -8.13 -20.42 1.44
C GLN A 13 -8.68 -20.62 2.87
N GLU A 14 -8.74 -19.56 3.65
CA GLU A 14 -9.26 -19.59 5.01
C GLU A 14 -10.78 -19.79 5.07
N PHE A 15 -11.54 -19.15 4.17
CA PHE A 15 -12.97 -19.39 4.00
C PHE A 15 -13.24 -20.85 3.63
N LYS A 16 -12.46 -21.42 2.73
CA LYS A 16 -12.58 -22.84 2.34
C LYS A 16 -12.33 -23.77 3.54
N LYS A 17 -11.32 -23.48 4.35
CA LYS A 17 -11.01 -24.26 5.56
C LYS A 17 -12.13 -24.17 6.59
N ARG A 18 -12.60 -22.96 6.90
CA ARG A 18 -13.71 -22.77 7.86
C ARG A 18 -15.04 -23.34 7.36
N SER A 19 -15.28 -23.31 6.05
CA SER A 19 -16.44 -23.94 5.43
C SER A 19 -16.41 -25.45 5.65
N HIS A 20 -15.26 -26.08 5.44
CA HIS A 20 -15.06 -27.51 5.69
C HIS A 20 -15.26 -27.87 7.18
N ASP A 21 -14.79 -27.02 8.09
CA ASP A 21 -14.96 -27.21 9.53
C ASP A 21 -16.36 -26.83 10.06
N GLY A 22 -17.29 -26.38 9.20
CA GLY A 22 -18.64 -25.95 9.59
C GLY A 22 -18.70 -24.65 10.40
N LYS A 23 -17.59 -23.89 10.44
CA LYS A 23 -17.41 -22.68 11.25
C LYS A 23 -17.41 -21.38 10.42
N LEU A 24 -17.83 -21.46 9.16
CA LEU A 24 -17.94 -20.29 8.31
C LEU A 24 -19.23 -19.54 8.60
N THR A 25 -19.12 -18.40 9.29
CA THR A 25 -20.26 -17.51 9.55
C THR A 25 -20.27 -16.35 8.56
N THR A 26 -21.46 -15.79 8.31
CA THR A 26 -21.64 -14.59 7.51
C THR A 26 -20.90 -13.39 8.09
N GLU A 27 -20.90 -13.27 9.43
CA GLU A 27 -20.16 -12.24 10.18
C GLU A 27 -18.66 -12.32 9.90
N TYR A 28 -18.08 -13.53 9.89
CA TYR A 28 -16.67 -13.73 9.60
C TYR A 28 -16.29 -13.33 8.17
N ILE A 29 -17.14 -13.65 7.20
CA ILE A 29 -16.94 -13.26 5.80
C ILE A 29 -16.95 -11.73 5.70
N GLN A 30 -17.92 -11.08 6.33
CA GLN A 30 -18.06 -9.63 6.27
C GLN A 30 -16.85 -8.92 6.92
N GLU A 31 -16.47 -9.32 8.14
CA GLU A 31 -15.28 -8.78 8.83
C GLU A 31 -14.00 -8.93 7.98
N THR A 32 -13.83 -10.10 7.37
CA THR A 32 -12.66 -10.39 6.52
C THR A 32 -12.67 -9.56 5.22
N MET A 33 -13.84 -9.22 4.67
CA MET A 33 -13.98 -8.37 3.49
C MET A 33 -13.76 -6.88 3.81
N GLU A 34 -14.12 -6.46 5.03
CA GLU A 34 -13.93 -5.09 5.52
C GLU A 34 -12.47 -4.80 5.89
N ALA A 35 -11.71 -5.81 6.29
CA ALA A 35 -10.28 -5.69 6.56
C ALA A 35 -9.52 -5.07 5.37
N GLU A 36 -8.86 -3.93 5.63
CA GLU A 36 -8.05 -3.21 4.63
C GLU A 36 -6.86 -4.08 4.22
N LYS A 37 -6.81 -4.45 2.94
CA LYS A 37 -5.75 -5.35 2.48
C LYS A 37 -4.47 -4.55 2.21
N PRO A 38 -3.29 -5.05 2.62
CA PRO A 38 -2.02 -4.37 2.36
C PRO A 38 -1.69 -4.22 0.87
N ASN A 39 -2.28 -5.05 0.00
CA ASN A 39 -2.17 -4.92 -1.46
C ASN A 39 -3.17 -3.92 -2.07
N GLN A 40 -4.12 -3.41 -1.29
CA GLN A 40 -5.06 -2.35 -1.69
C GLN A 40 -4.56 -0.95 -1.31
N LYS A 41 -3.44 -0.85 -0.57
CA LYS A 41 -2.76 0.43 -0.36
C LYS A 41 -2.23 0.93 -1.69
N GLU A 42 -2.54 2.17 -2.03
CA GLU A 42 -2.00 2.83 -3.22
C GLU A 42 -0.47 2.78 -3.19
N LYS A 43 0.14 2.19 -4.22
CA LYS A 43 1.59 2.11 -4.38
C LYS A 43 2.01 2.98 -5.55
N LEU A 44 2.77 4.03 -5.26
CA LEU A 44 3.50 4.76 -6.29
C LEU A 44 4.72 3.93 -6.71
N SER A 45 4.79 3.60 -8.00
CA SER A 45 5.90 2.86 -8.60
C SER A 45 6.57 3.74 -9.65
N PHE A 46 7.90 3.85 -9.58
CA PHE A 46 8.70 4.63 -10.52
C PHE A 46 9.59 3.70 -11.33
N THR A 47 9.77 3.95 -12.63
CA THR A 47 10.81 3.24 -13.38
C THR A 47 12.19 3.80 -13.05
N MET A 48 13.21 2.94 -13.03
CA MET A 48 14.59 3.36 -12.75
C MET A 48 15.08 4.39 -13.77
N THR A 49 14.63 4.28 -15.03
CA THR A 49 14.96 5.22 -16.11
C THR A 49 14.44 6.63 -15.84
N GLU A 50 13.24 6.76 -15.28
CA GLU A 50 12.63 8.06 -14.97
C GLU A 50 13.35 8.78 -13.83
N ILE A 51 13.80 8.03 -12.81
CA ILE A 51 14.50 8.62 -11.67
C ILE A 51 15.96 8.88 -11.97
N ASN A 52 16.63 8.00 -12.73
CA ASN A 52 18.07 8.08 -13.00
C ASN A 52 18.51 9.41 -13.62
N LYS A 53 17.65 10.10 -14.39
CA LYS A 53 17.98 11.40 -15.00
C LYS A 53 18.19 12.53 -13.98
N TYR A 54 17.65 12.38 -12.76
CA TYR A 54 17.78 13.36 -11.67
C TYR A 54 18.89 13.04 -10.69
N PHE A 55 19.50 11.86 -10.79
CA PHE A 55 20.55 11.40 -9.88
C PHE A 55 21.89 11.24 -10.62
N PRO A 56 23.02 11.51 -9.95
CA PRO A 56 24.33 11.17 -10.50
C PRO A 56 24.46 9.64 -10.65
N LYS A 57 25.30 9.22 -11.60
CA LYS A 57 25.45 7.81 -12.02
C LYS A 57 25.92 6.87 -10.89
N ASP A 58 26.65 7.39 -9.90
CA ASP A 58 27.19 6.65 -8.76
C ASP A 58 26.19 6.38 -7.62
N PHE A 59 24.93 6.80 -7.75
CA PHE A 59 23.95 6.56 -6.70
C PHE A 59 23.35 5.16 -6.77
N THR A 60 23.49 4.42 -5.65
CA THR A 60 22.85 3.13 -5.46
C THR A 60 21.32 3.30 -5.34
N PRO A 61 20.53 2.27 -5.71
CA PRO A 61 19.07 2.31 -5.59
C PRO A 61 18.57 2.70 -4.20
N ASN A 62 19.25 2.22 -3.15
CA ASN A 62 18.91 2.55 -1.76
C ASN A 62 19.13 4.04 -1.44
N LYS A 63 20.26 4.61 -1.89
CA LYS A 63 20.53 6.05 -1.72
C LYS A 63 19.53 6.92 -2.47
N LYS A 64 19.10 6.50 -3.67
CA LYS A 64 18.05 7.18 -4.44
C LYS A 64 16.74 7.20 -3.66
N LYS A 65 16.32 6.04 -3.14
CA LYS A 65 15.10 5.90 -2.34
C LYS A 65 15.16 6.80 -1.10
N ASP A 66 16.26 6.75 -0.35
CA ASP A 66 16.44 7.56 0.86
C ASP A 66 16.33 9.06 0.58
N LEU A 67 17.01 9.54 -0.48
CA LEU A 67 16.93 10.94 -0.88
C LEU A 67 15.52 11.36 -1.31
N ILE A 68 14.80 10.51 -2.05
CA ILE A 68 13.41 10.78 -2.44
C ILE A 68 12.53 10.97 -1.21
N ILE A 69 12.65 10.08 -0.21
CA ILE A 69 11.89 10.20 1.04
C ILE A 69 12.25 11.50 1.76
N HIS A 70 13.54 11.82 1.89
CA HIS A 70 14.00 13.03 2.55
C HIS A 70 13.47 14.32 1.88
N LEU A 71 13.47 14.36 0.54
CA LEU A 71 12.92 15.49 -0.22
C LEU A 71 11.42 15.66 0.03
N LEU A 72 10.66 14.56 0.06
CA LEU A 72 9.22 14.58 0.33
C LEU A 72 8.92 15.01 1.77
N GLU A 73 9.72 14.57 2.75
CA GLU A 73 9.58 15.02 4.15
C GLU A 73 9.77 16.53 4.28
N ASN A 74 10.80 17.08 3.64
CA ASN A 74 11.06 18.52 3.67
C ASN A 74 9.94 19.31 2.97
N TRP A 75 9.44 18.81 1.84
CA TRP A 75 8.30 19.42 1.14
C TRP A 75 7.04 19.41 2.01
N ALA A 76 6.72 18.28 2.65
CA ALA A 76 5.55 18.15 3.53
C ALA A 76 5.64 19.10 4.73
N LYS A 77 6.82 19.18 5.38
CA LYS A 77 7.09 20.12 6.48
C LYS A 77 6.89 21.58 6.05
N LYS A 78 7.32 21.95 4.84
CA LYS A 78 7.14 23.31 4.32
C LYS A 78 5.67 23.61 4.01
N LYS A 79 4.96 22.66 3.41
CA LYS A 79 3.54 22.80 3.05
C LYS A 79 2.63 22.91 4.28
N ALA A 80 2.95 22.18 5.36
CA ALA A 80 2.22 22.30 6.62
C ALA A 80 2.29 23.73 7.19
N LYS A 81 3.51 24.30 7.26
CA LYS A 81 3.74 25.67 7.74
C LYS A 81 3.05 26.76 6.89
N ASP A 82 2.88 26.51 5.59
CA ASP A 82 2.23 27.44 4.67
C ASP A 82 0.69 27.38 4.80
N MET A 83 0.12 26.21 5.08
CA MET A 83 -1.33 26.06 5.33
C MET A 83 -1.78 26.56 6.71
N GLU A 84 -0.86 26.79 7.65
CA GLU A 84 -1.15 27.35 8.98
C GLU A 84 -1.11 28.90 9.02
N ARG A 85 -0.82 29.56 7.89
CA ARG A 85 -0.85 31.02 7.73
C ARG A 85 -2.06 31.48 6.93
#